data_AF-A0A6B3CU51-F1
#
_entry.id   AF-A0A6B3CU51-F1
#
_cell.length_a   1.000
_cell.length_b   1.000
_cell.length_c   1.000
_cell.angle_alpha   90.00
_cell.angle_beta   90.00
_cell.angle_gamma   90.00
#
_symmetry.space_group_name_H-M   'P 1'
#
loop_
_entity.id
_entity.type
_entity.pdbx_description
1 polymer ?
#
loop_
_entity_poly.entity_id
_entity_poly.type
_entity_poly.pdbx_seq_one_letter_code
_entity_poly.pdbx_strand_id
1 'polypeptide(L)'
;MTDPVPVADLVDQNCHGVLRTELGLGTFEARLGAARAPAAPGTTFFDTQTGFAVRRWCPPLLGLEAHCPPARYLARRRELGVAETSRRLLRAAGVSAHLVDTGLPGDLTGPAEMASAAGSDAREVVRLEVLAEHVADTSGTVDAFLVNLGEAVHTAASSAVALTSVGAAPYAAPEPPGPVRVRAAAGRWLARREAER
;
A
#
# COMPACT_ATOMS: atom_id res chain seq x y z
N MET A 1 31.97 7.46 -22.75
CA MET A 1 31.65 6.05 -22.46
C MET A 1 31.68 5.91 -20.95
N THR A 2 30.57 6.24 -20.29
CA THR A 2 30.42 6.12 -18.84
C THR A 2 30.23 4.64 -18.53
N ASP A 3 31.13 4.06 -17.74
CA ASP A 3 30.91 2.73 -17.17
C ASP A 3 29.53 2.72 -16.48
N PRO A 4 28.70 1.70 -16.70
CA PRO A 4 27.46 1.56 -15.95
C PRO A 4 27.84 1.39 -14.48
N VAL A 5 27.41 2.34 -13.65
CA VAL A 5 27.42 2.16 -12.19
C VAL A 5 26.67 0.85 -11.91
N PRO A 6 27.26 -0.10 -11.17
CA PRO A 6 26.56 -1.32 -10.80
C PRO A 6 25.29 -0.90 -10.06
N VAL A 7 24.13 -1.13 -10.69
CA VAL A 7 22.85 -0.82 -10.06
C VAL A 7 22.66 -1.91 -9.01
N ALA A 8 22.79 -1.54 -7.74
CA ALA A 8 22.41 -2.42 -6.65
C ALA A 8 20.95 -2.85 -6.86
N ASP A 9 20.65 -4.09 -6.49
CA ASP A 9 19.30 -4.63 -6.59
C ASP A 9 18.28 -3.69 -5.90
N LEU A 10 17.26 -3.25 -6.64
CA LEU A 10 16.26 -2.30 -6.14
C LEU A 10 15.28 -3.02 -5.20
N VAL A 11 15.26 -2.63 -3.93
CA VAL A 11 14.27 -3.07 -2.95
C VAL A 11 13.22 -1.98 -2.75
N ASP A 12 11.96 -2.31 -3.01
CA ASP A 12 10.82 -1.44 -2.72
C ASP A 12 10.40 -1.62 -1.26
N GLN A 13 10.96 -0.76 -0.39
CA GLN A 13 10.84 -0.88 1.06
C GLN A 13 9.46 -0.51 1.62
N ASN A 14 8.58 0.09 0.82
CA ASN A 14 7.27 0.53 1.29
C ASN A 14 6.27 0.61 0.13
N CYS A 15 5.61 -0.51 -0.13
CA CYS A 15 4.56 -0.59 -1.13
C CYS A 15 3.31 -1.27 -0.58
N HIS A 16 2.29 -1.34 -1.42
CA HIS A 16 1.06 -2.07 -1.14
C HIS A 16 0.86 -3.13 -2.22
N GLY A 17 -0.08 -4.04 -1.99
CA GLY A 17 -0.58 -4.92 -3.03
C GLY A 17 -1.16 -4.14 -4.21
N VAL A 18 -1.27 -4.81 -5.34
CA VAL A 18 -1.97 -4.31 -6.53
C VAL A 18 -3.43 -4.77 -6.52
N LEU A 19 -4.32 -4.01 -7.15
CA LEU A 19 -5.73 -4.39 -7.23
C LEU A 19 -5.92 -5.69 -8.02
N ARG A 20 -6.78 -6.58 -7.53
CA ARG A 20 -7.17 -7.82 -8.24
C ARG A 20 -8.20 -7.60 -9.35
N THR A 21 -8.67 -6.36 -9.53
CA THR A 21 -9.69 -5.98 -10.51
C THR A 21 -9.21 -4.86 -11.43
N GLU A 22 -9.72 -4.82 -12.66
CA GLU A 22 -9.48 -3.70 -13.57
C GLU A 22 -10.34 -2.50 -13.19
N LEU A 23 -9.80 -1.30 -13.44
CA LEU A 23 -10.48 -0.05 -13.16
C LEU A 23 -11.17 0.54 -14.40
N GLY A 24 -12.22 1.32 -14.13
CA GLY A 24 -12.83 2.28 -15.05
C GLY A 24 -11.86 3.43 -15.35
N LEU A 25 -12.14 4.24 -16.39
CA LEU A 25 -11.30 5.42 -16.67
C LEU A 25 -11.26 6.38 -15.48
N GLY A 26 -12.44 6.74 -14.94
CA GLY A 26 -12.51 7.64 -13.79
C GLY A 26 -11.94 7.04 -12.51
N THR A 27 -12.16 5.75 -12.23
CA THR A 27 -11.60 5.12 -11.02
C THR A 27 -10.10 4.87 -11.12
N PHE A 28 -9.55 4.68 -12.33
CA PHE A 28 -8.11 4.64 -12.55
C PHE A 28 -7.50 6.05 -12.40
N GLU A 29 -8.11 7.05 -13.02
CA GLU A 29 -7.68 8.45 -12.92
C GLU A 29 -7.61 8.91 -11.46
N ALA A 30 -8.61 8.57 -10.66
CA ALA A 30 -8.64 8.87 -9.22
C ALA A 30 -7.47 8.27 -8.44
N ARG A 31 -6.82 7.21 -8.94
CA ARG A 31 -5.61 6.61 -8.33
C ARG A 31 -4.32 7.32 -8.71
N LEU A 32 -4.33 8.15 -9.76
CA LEU A 32 -3.18 8.96 -10.16
C LEU A 32 -3.05 10.23 -9.32
N GLY A 33 -4.17 10.76 -8.83
CA GLY A 33 -4.21 11.93 -7.97
C GLY A 33 -3.85 11.59 -6.52
N ALA A 34 -2.88 12.31 -5.96
CA ALA A 34 -2.52 12.20 -4.54
C ALA A 34 -3.48 12.97 -3.60
N ALA A 35 -4.34 13.84 -4.15
CA ALA A 35 -5.11 14.81 -3.37
C ALA A 35 -6.63 14.59 -3.48
N ARG A 36 -7.33 14.83 -2.37
CA ARG A 36 -8.81 14.83 -2.26
C ARG A 36 -9.47 16.01 -3.01
N ALA A 37 -8.73 16.72 -3.87
CA ALA A 37 -9.19 17.87 -4.64
C ALA A 37 -9.33 17.50 -6.12
N PRO A 38 -10.26 18.09 -6.88
CA PRO A 38 -10.39 17.81 -8.31
C PRO A 38 -9.14 18.22 -9.10
N ALA A 39 -8.96 17.65 -10.29
CA ALA A 39 -7.95 18.12 -11.23
C ALA A 39 -8.16 19.61 -11.56
N ALA A 40 -7.08 20.31 -11.92
CA ALA A 40 -7.17 21.72 -12.28
C ALA A 40 -8.12 21.90 -13.50
N PRO A 41 -8.85 23.02 -13.59
CA PRO A 41 -9.77 23.26 -14.71
C PRO A 41 -9.12 23.02 -16.07
N GLY A 42 -9.76 22.20 -16.91
CA GLY A 42 -9.26 21.85 -18.24
C GLY A 42 -8.20 20.74 -18.27
N THR A 43 -7.90 20.09 -17.14
CA THR A 43 -6.93 19.01 -17.03
C THR A 43 -7.53 17.75 -16.39
N THR A 44 -6.78 16.65 -16.45
CA THR A 44 -7.09 15.35 -15.82
C THR A 44 -5.94 14.94 -14.90
N PHE A 45 -6.12 13.93 -14.03
CA PHE A 45 -4.97 13.41 -13.27
C PHE A 45 -3.94 12.68 -14.15
N PHE A 46 -4.24 12.41 -15.42
CA PHE A 46 -3.25 11.97 -16.39
C PHE A 46 -2.23 13.06 -16.76
N ASP A 47 -2.51 14.31 -16.43
CA ASP A 47 -1.63 15.47 -16.65
C ASP A 47 -0.75 15.79 -15.42
N THR A 48 -0.84 14.97 -14.36
CA THR A 48 0.10 15.01 -13.23
C THR A 48 1.43 14.33 -13.58
N GLN A 49 2.47 14.54 -12.77
CA GLN A 49 3.76 13.84 -12.94
C GLN A 49 3.58 12.30 -12.94
N THR A 50 2.75 11.77 -12.04
CA THR A 50 2.39 10.35 -12.00
C THR A 50 1.67 9.92 -13.28
N GLY A 51 0.70 10.71 -13.75
CA GLY A 51 -0.02 10.46 -14.99
C GLY A 51 0.91 10.44 -16.22
N PHE A 52 1.82 11.40 -16.32
CA PHE A 52 2.84 11.44 -17.37
C PHE A 52 3.78 10.22 -17.32
N ALA A 53 4.21 9.82 -16.12
CA ALA A 53 5.06 8.64 -15.94
C ALA A 53 4.34 7.35 -16.38
N VAL A 54 3.08 7.14 -15.95
CA VAL A 54 2.27 6.00 -16.37
C VAL A 54 2.13 5.99 -17.89
N ARG A 55 1.75 7.13 -18.50
CA ARG A 55 1.55 7.24 -19.95
C ARG A 55 2.84 7.01 -20.74
N ARG A 56 4.00 7.35 -20.19
CA ARG A 56 5.29 7.12 -20.85
C ARG A 56 5.75 5.66 -20.76
N TRP A 57 5.71 5.09 -19.55
CA TRP A 57 6.41 3.84 -19.25
C TRP A 57 5.53 2.59 -19.34
N CYS A 58 4.23 2.67 -19.01
CA CYS A 58 3.38 1.48 -18.95
C CYS A 58 2.84 1.01 -20.31
N PRO A 59 2.33 1.88 -21.22
CA PRO A 59 1.77 1.42 -22.50
C PRO A 59 2.74 0.62 -23.38
N PRO A 60 4.03 0.99 -23.53
CA PRO A 60 5.00 0.20 -24.30
C PRO A 60 5.12 -1.25 -23.84
N LEU A 61 5.05 -1.49 -22.53
CA LEU A 61 5.10 -2.84 -21.94
C LEU A 61 3.87 -3.70 -22.28
N LEU A 62 2.79 -3.08 -22.74
CA LEU A 62 1.55 -3.74 -23.16
C LEU A 62 1.38 -3.77 -24.70
N GLY A 63 2.41 -3.34 -25.44
CA GLY A 63 2.42 -3.30 -26.91
C GLY A 63 1.72 -2.06 -27.50
N LEU A 64 1.68 -0.96 -26.76
CA LEU A 64 1.11 0.32 -27.22
C LEU A 64 2.21 1.38 -27.37
N GLU A 65 1.92 2.43 -28.12
CA GLU A 65 2.79 3.61 -28.20
C GLU A 65 2.84 4.35 -26.86
N ALA A 66 4.01 4.89 -26.52
CA ALA A 66 4.15 5.81 -25.40
C ALA A 66 3.18 7.00 -25.57
N HIS A 67 2.59 7.43 -24.47
CA HIS A 67 1.59 8.51 -24.42
C HIS A 67 0.28 8.27 -25.17
N CYS A 68 -0.02 7.03 -25.59
CA CYS A 68 -1.32 6.70 -26.19
C CYS A 68 -2.49 7.18 -25.31
N PRO A 69 -3.66 7.47 -25.90
CA PRO A 69 -4.80 7.97 -25.15
C PRO A 69 -5.15 7.06 -23.95
N PRO A 70 -5.48 7.62 -22.76
CA PRO A 70 -5.79 6.82 -21.57
C PRO A 70 -6.85 5.74 -21.79
N ALA A 71 -7.90 6.05 -22.56
CA ALA A 71 -8.93 5.08 -22.90
C ALA A 71 -8.38 3.86 -23.66
N ARG A 72 -7.42 4.07 -24.58
CA ARG A 72 -6.75 2.99 -25.33
C ARG A 72 -5.85 2.15 -24.42
N TYR A 73 -5.14 2.79 -23.49
CA TYR A 73 -4.33 2.09 -22.49
C TYR A 73 -5.20 1.17 -21.61
N LEU A 74 -6.30 1.68 -21.07
CA LEU A 74 -7.19 0.90 -20.20
C LEU A 74 -7.96 -0.18 -20.94
N ALA A 75 -8.35 0.05 -22.20
CA ALA A 75 -8.93 -0.99 -23.04
C ALA A 75 -7.95 -2.16 -23.22
N ARG A 76 -6.67 -1.86 -23.51
CA ARG A 76 -5.64 -2.89 -23.66
C ARG A 76 -5.39 -3.69 -22.37
N ARG A 77 -5.40 -3.03 -21.21
CA ARG A 77 -5.30 -3.73 -19.92
C ARG A 77 -6.44 -4.73 -19.73
N ARG A 78 -7.68 -4.34 -20.09
CA ARG A 78 -8.85 -5.24 -20.01
C ARG A 78 -8.76 -6.41 -20.99
N GLU A 79 -8.27 -6.18 -22.20
CA GLU A 79 -8.03 -7.24 -23.18
C GLU A 79 -7.02 -8.29 -22.68
N LEU A 80 -5.96 -7.85 -22.02
CA LEU A 80 -4.93 -8.73 -21.44
C LEU A 80 -5.39 -9.39 -20.13
N GLY A 81 -6.23 -8.69 -19.37
CA GLY A 81 -6.64 -9.07 -18.01
C GLY A 81 -5.64 -8.64 -16.93
N VAL A 82 -6.14 -8.61 -15.68
CA VAL A 82 -5.41 -8.10 -14.50
C VAL A 82 -4.12 -8.85 -14.26
N ALA A 83 -4.15 -10.19 -14.31
CA ALA A 83 -3.01 -11.03 -13.99
C ALA A 83 -1.84 -10.82 -14.97
N GLU A 84 -2.12 -10.77 -16.26
CA GLU A 84 -1.10 -10.58 -17.29
C GLU A 84 -0.57 -9.14 -17.29
N THR A 85 -1.46 -8.16 -17.14
CA THR A 85 -1.06 -6.76 -17.03
C THR A 85 -0.17 -6.53 -15.82
N SER A 86 -0.55 -7.04 -14.65
CA SER A 86 0.24 -6.91 -13.42
C SER A 86 1.61 -7.58 -13.55
N ARG A 87 1.64 -8.80 -14.11
CA ARG A 87 2.88 -9.54 -14.36
C ARG A 87 3.86 -8.74 -15.22
N ARG A 88 3.41 -8.20 -16.36
CA ARG A 88 4.27 -7.43 -17.27
C ARG A 88 4.80 -6.16 -16.62
N LEU A 89 3.94 -5.42 -15.94
CA LEU A 89 4.31 -4.14 -15.33
C LEU A 89 5.23 -4.33 -14.11
N LEU A 90 4.93 -5.29 -13.22
CA LEU A 90 5.74 -5.56 -12.04
C LEU A 90 7.14 -6.10 -12.40
N ARG A 91 7.22 -7.04 -13.34
CA ARG A 91 8.52 -7.58 -13.81
C ARG A 91 9.39 -6.51 -14.46
N ALA A 92 8.78 -5.61 -15.22
CA ALA A 92 9.49 -4.53 -15.88
C ALA A 92 10.00 -3.45 -14.90
N ALA A 93 9.48 -3.41 -13.66
CA ALA A 93 9.96 -2.48 -12.64
C ALA A 93 11.38 -2.81 -12.16
N GLY A 94 11.86 -4.05 -12.37
CA GLY A 94 13.21 -4.45 -11.98
C GLY A 94 13.44 -4.44 -10.46
N VAL A 95 12.37 -4.57 -9.67
CA VAL A 95 12.43 -4.64 -8.20
C VAL A 95 12.73 -6.07 -7.78
N SER A 96 13.78 -6.26 -6.99
CA SER A 96 14.24 -7.56 -6.51
C SER A 96 13.48 -8.05 -5.28
N ALA A 97 12.94 -7.12 -4.48
CA ALA A 97 12.10 -7.43 -3.33
C ALA A 97 11.09 -6.33 -3.03
N HIS A 98 9.86 -6.72 -2.70
CA HIS A 98 8.77 -5.84 -2.28
C HIS A 98 8.44 -6.03 -0.79
N LEU A 99 8.47 -4.95 -0.01
CA LEU A 99 8.00 -4.95 1.37
C LEU A 99 6.58 -4.39 1.41
N VAL A 100 5.62 -5.30 1.51
CA VAL A 100 4.20 -5.05 1.24
C VAL A 100 3.48 -4.77 2.56
N ASP A 101 3.06 -3.52 2.76
CA ASP A 101 2.13 -3.14 3.83
C ASP A 101 0.73 -3.66 3.52
N THR A 102 0.30 -4.66 4.29
CA THR A 102 -0.98 -5.38 4.16
C THR A 102 -2.15 -4.68 4.89
N GLY A 103 -1.91 -3.52 5.49
CA GLY A 103 -2.92 -2.76 6.23
C GLY A 103 -3.75 -1.78 5.41
N LEU A 104 -3.50 -1.64 4.09
CA LEU A 104 -4.33 -0.79 3.24
C LEU A 104 -5.65 -1.52 2.89
N PRO A 105 -6.83 -0.93 3.14
CA PRO A 105 -8.10 -1.59 2.84
C PRO A 105 -8.34 -1.71 1.33
N GLY A 106 -9.09 -2.74 0.96
CA GLY A 106 -9.53 -3.00 -0.42
C GLY A 106 -9.10 -4.37 -0.94
N ASP A 107 -9.46 -4.66 -2.19
CA ASP A 107 -9.15 -5.92 -2.85
C ASP A 107 -7.73 -5.89 -3.47
N LEU A 108 -6.73 -5.91 -2.59
CA LEU A 108 -5.30 -5.85 -2.94
C LEU A 108 -4.63 -7.20 -2.76
N THR A 109 -3.71 -7.54 -3.67
CA THR A 109 -2.89 -8.74 -3.59
C THR A 109 -2.09 -8.82 -2.29
N GLY A 110 -1.94 -10.03 -1.75
CA GLY A 110 -1.01 -10.29 -0.65
C GLY A 110 0.44 -10.45 -1.13
N PRO A 111 1.40 -10.61 -0.20
CA PRO A 111 2.81 -10.82 -0.55
C PRO A 111 3.05 -12.00 -1.50
N ALA A 112 2.40 -13.14 -1.29
CA ALA A 112 2.59 -14.32 -2.15
C ALA A 112 2.14 -14.09 -3.60
N GLU A 113 1.01 -13.40 -3.79
CA GLU A 113 0.51 -13.04 -5.12
C GLU A 113 1.42 -12.00 -5.79
N MET A 114 1.90 -11.03 -5.02
CA MET A 114 2.89 -10.04 -5.48
C MET A 114 4.18 -10.71 -5.97
N ALA A 115 4.75 -11.62 -5.17
CA ALA A 115 5.97 -12.36 -5.53
C ALA A 115 5.79 -13.14 -6.85
N SER A 116 4.65 -13.84 -6.99
CA SER A 116 4.33 -14.60 -8.20
C SER A 116 4.22 -13.70 -9.45
N ALA A 117 3.53 -12.56 -9.33
CA ALA A 117 3.35 -11.63 -10.43
C ALA A 117 4.67 -10.95 -10.82
N ALA A 118 5.41 -10.43 -9.83
CA ALA A 118 6.68 -9.72 -10.01
C ALA A 118 7.83 -10.64 -10.43
N GLY A 119 7.75 -11.94 -10.13
CA GLY A 119 8.86 -12.88 -10.34
C GLY A 119 10.06 -12.56 -9.44
N SER A 120 9.80 -11.96 -8.28
CA SER A 120 10.79 -11.52 -7.29
C SER A 120 10.26 -11.73 -5.87
N ASP A 121 11.07 -11.43 -4.85
CA ASP A 121 10.66 -11.63 -3.47
C ASP A 121 9.57 -10.63 -3.05
N ALA A 122 8.67 -11.05 -2.18
CA ALA A 122 7.76 -10.14 -1.49
C ALA A 122 7.57 -10.59 -0.04
N ARG A 123 7.61 -9.65 0.90
CA ARG A 123 7.53 -9.89 2.34
C ARG A 123 6.51 -8.97 2.97
N GLU A 124 5.88 -9.43 4.05
CA GLU A 124 4.84 -8.68 4.76
C GLU A 124 5.43 -7.60 5.67
N VAL A 125 4.82 -6.42 5.60
CA VAL A 125 4.91 -5.36 6.60
C VAL A 125 3.57 -5.24 7.30
N VAL A 126 3.54 -5.37 8.62
CA VAL A 126 2.29 -5.29 9.41
C VAL A 126 2.04 -3.85 9.86
N ARG A 127 0.85 -3.34 9.55
CA ARG A 127 0.38 -2.02 10.00
C ARG A 127 -0.19 -2.11 11.42
N LEU A 128 0.41 -1.36 12.34
CA LEU A 128 0.07 -1.40 13.76
C LEU A 128 -1.36 -0.95 14.06
N GLU A 129 -1.88 0.02 13.33
CA GLU A 129 -3.25 0.49 13.52
C GLU A 129 -4.26 -0.61 13.23
N VAL A 130 -4.15 -1.27 12.08
CA VAL A 130 -5.06 -2.37 11.69
C VAL A 130 -4.93 -3.56 12.65
N LEU A 131 -3.72 -3.87 13.09
CA LEU A 131 -3.49 -4.89 14.11
C LEU A 131 -4.22 -4.53 15.42
N ALA A 132 -4.12 -3.27 15.87
CA ALA A 132 -4.80 -2.81 17.07
C ALA A 132 -6.32 -2.85 16.93
N GLU A 133 -6.87 -2.54 15.75
CA GLU A 133 -8.31 -2.65 15.48
C GLU A 133 -8.81 -4.09 15.62
N HIS A 134 -8.13 -5.06 15.01
CA HIS A 134 -8.49 -6.47 15.13
C HIS A 134 -8.43 -6.98 16.57
N VAL A 135 -7.39 -6.59 17.32
CA VAL A 135 -7.26 -6.95 18.73
C VAL A 135 -8.37 -6.31 19.56
N ALA A 136 -8.70 -5.04 19.31
CA ALA A 136 -9.79 -4.34 19.98
C ALA A 136 -11.12 -5.07 19.78
N ASP A 137 -11.37 -5.60 18.59
CA ASP A 137 -12.62 -6.26 18.25
C ASP A 137 -12.86 -7.58 19.01
N THR A 138 -11.83 -8.14 19.65
CA THR A 138 -11.89 -9.42 20.37
C THR A 138 -11.56 -9.34 21.87
N SER A 139 -11.09 -8.18 22.35
CA SER A 139 -10.54 -8.07 23.72
C SER A 139 -11.57 -7.75 24.81
N GLY A 140 -12.67 -7.05 24.49
CA GLY A 140 -13.80 -6.79 25.40
C GLY A 140 -13.54 -5.87 26.61
N THR A 141 -12.29 -5.69 27.06
CA THR A 141 -11.92 -4.75 28.14
C THR A 141 -10.62 -4.03 27.81
N VAL A 142 -10.38 -2.89 28.47
CA VAL A 142 -9.12 -2.12 28.33
C VAL A 142 -7.90 -2.94 28.75
N ASP A 143 -8.01 -3.73 29.83
CA ASP A 143 -6.91 -4.57 30.32
C ASP A 143 -6.55 -5.66 29.33
N ALA A 144 -7.55 -6.42 28.90
CA ALA A 144 -7.36 -7.48 27.92
C ALA A 144 -6.81 -6.91 26.61
N PHE A 145 -7.29 -5.75 26.17
CA PHE A 145 -6.79 -5.10 24.96
C PHE A 145 -5.30 -4.78 25.04
N LEU A 146 -4.82 -4.21 26.16
CA LEU A 146 -3.41 -3.85 26.31
C LEU A 146 -2.49 -5.09 26.35
N VAL A 147 -2.92 -6.15 27.02
CA VAL A 147 -2.20 -7.44 27.06
C VAL A 147 -2.16 -8.06 25.67
N ASN A 148 -3.33 -8.25 25.05
CA ASN A 148 -3.48 -8.89 23.75
C ASN A 148 -2.76 -8.10 22.65
N LEU A 149 -2.72 -6.77 22.72
CA LEU A 149 -2.01 -5.94 21.75
C LEU A 149 -0.49 -6.18 21.83
N GLY A 150 0.06 -6.28 23.05
CA GLY A 150 1.48 -6.60 23.24
C GLY A 150 1.83 -7.97 22.65
N GLU A 151 1.01 -8.97 22.93
CA GLU A 151 1.16 -10.33 22.38
C GLU A 151 1.02 -10.36 20.84
N ALA A 152 0.04 -9.63 20.30
CA ALA A 152 -0.20 -9.55 18.86
C ALA A 152 0.98 -8.88 18.13
N VAL A 153 1.57 -7.82 18.68
CA VAL A 153 2.76 -7.17 18.13
C VAL A 153 3.96 -8.13 18.15
N HIS A 154 4.18 -8.84 19.26
CA HIS A 154 5.27 -9.82 19.34
C HIS A 154 5.09 -10.96 18.34
N THR A 155 3.86 -11.45 18.20
CA THR A 155 3.51 -12.49 17.22
C THR A 155 3.75 -12.00 15.79
N ALA A 156 3.27 -10.80 15.43
CA ALA A 156 3.48 -10.22 14.11
C ALA A 156 4.97 -10.04 13.78
N ALA A 157 5.78 -9.61 14.75
CA ALA A 157 7.23 -9.45 14.58
C ALA A 157 7.98 -10.77 14.35
N SER A 158 7.38 -11.92 14.63
CA SER A 158 8.00 -13.23 14.38
C SER A 158 7.98 -13.65 12.90
N SER A 159 7.07 -13.08 12.09
CA SER A 159 6.88 -13.43 10.68
C SER A 159 7.00 -12.26 9.71
N ALA A 160 6.61 -11.05 10.12
CA ALA A 160 6.72 -9.84 9.31
C ALA A 160 8.17 -9.35 9.27
N VAL A 161 8.59 -8.80 8.13
CA VAL A 161 9.94 -8.23 8.00
C VAL A 161 10.04 -6.83 8.62
N ALA A 162 8.91 -6.15 8.78
CA ALA A 162 8.82 -4.84 9.43
C ALA A 162 7.42 -4.59 10.00
N LEU A 163 7.35 -3.59 10.88
CA LEU A 163 6.11 -3.00 11.39
C LEU A 163 6.05 -1.55 10.89
N THR A 164 4.86 -1.08 10.53
CA THR A 164 4.63 0.31 10.09
C THR A 164 3.51 0.97 10.86
N SER A 165 3.56 2.30 10.94
CA SER A 165 2.50 3.14 11.50
C SER A 165 2.30 4.34 10.58
N VAL A 166 1.03 4.67 10.30
CA VAL A 166 0.64 5.85 9.51
C VAL A 166 0.25 7.03 10.38
N GLY A 167 0.26 6.86 11.70
CA GLY A 167 0.05 7.93 12.65
C GLY A 167 1.12 9.01 12.49
N ALA A 168 0.69 10.22 12.13
CA ALA A 168 1.47 11.44 12.25
C ALA A 168 1.63 11.84 13.72
N ALA A 169 1.97 10.89 14.61
CA ALA A 169 2.52 11.27 15.90
C ALA A 169 3.81 12.02 15.54
N PRO A 170 3.90 13.35 15.78
CA PRO A 170 5.18 14.03 15.62
C PRO A 170 6.16 13.21 16.42
N TYR A 171 7.16 12.68 15.71
CA TYR A 171 8.33 11.95 16.19
C TYR A 171 8.47 12.18 17.69
N ALA A 172 7.91 11.22 18.40
CA ALA A 172 7.69 11.07 19.83
C ALA A 172 8.00 12.28 20.72
N ALA A 173 7.10 12.57 21.68
CA ALA A 173 7.59 13.08 22.95
C ALA A 173 8.81 12.22 23.36
N PRO A 174 9.94 12.83 23.78
CA PRO A 174 11.23 12.13 23.91
C PRO A 174 11.16 10.92 24.85
N GLU A 175 10.14 10.87 25.70
CA GLU A 175 9.84 9.78 26.62
C GLU A 175 8.55 9.04 26.20
N PRO A 176 8.54 7.70 26.28
CA PRO A 176 7.32 6.91 26.13
C PRO A 176 6.22 7.36 27.12
N PRO A 177 4.94 7.37 26.72
CA PRO A 177 3.86 7.69 27.63
C PRO A 177 3.79 6.67 28.78
N GLY A 178 3.62 7.17 30.02
CA GLY A 178 3.43 6.29 31.17
C GLY A 178 2.17 5.43 31.09
N PRO A 179 2.12 4.28 31.80
CA PRO A 179 1.07 3.26 31.66
C PRO A 179 -0.34 3.78 31.96
N VAL A 180 -0.48 4.70 32.92
CA VAL A 180 -1.77 5.34 33.24
C VAL A 180 -2.32 6.13 32.05
N ARG A 181 -1.46 6.86 31.34
CA ARG A 181 -1.86 7.66 30.17
C ARG A 181 -2.26 6.75 29.00
N VAL A 182 -1.51 5.68 28.79
CA VAL A 182 -1.80 4.66 27.77
C VAL A 182 -3.15 4.00 28.03
N ARG A 183 -3.39 3.52 29.26
CA ARG A 183 -4.66 2.92 29.67
C ARG A 183 -5.84 3.87 29.47
N ALA A 184 -5.70 5.12 29.90
CA ALA A 184 -6.76 6.12 29.75
C ALA A 184 -7.04 6.44 28.26
N ALA A 185 -6.01 6.49 27.42
CA ALA A 185 -6.17 6.69 25.98
C ALA A 185 -6.84 5.49 25.30
N ALA A 186 -6.43 4.27 25.64
CA ALA A 186 -7.05 3.04 25.16
C ALA A 186 -8.54 2.98 25.54
N GLY A 187 -8.88 3.28 26.80
CA GLY A 187 -10.29 3.32 27.24
C GLY A 187 -11.14 4.31 26.45
N ARG A 188 -10.66 5.53 26.21
CA ARG A 188 -11.38 6.52 25.39
C ARG A 188 -11.52 6.08 23.93
N TRP A 189 -10.50 5.44 23.36
CA TRP A 189 -10.54 4.97 21.98
C TRP A 189 -11.50 3.80 21.81
N LEU A 190 -11.45 2.80 22.70
CA LEU A 190 -12.35 1.64 22.69
C LEU A 190 -13.82 2.07 22.85
N ALA A 191 -14.13 2.95 23.82
CA ALA A 191 -15.49 3.45 24.02
C ALA A 191 -16.04 4.20 22.79
N ARG A 192 -15.18 4.93 22.07
CA ARG A 192 -15.56 5.59 20.82
C ARG A 192 -15.82 4.59 19.70
N ARG A 193 -14.98 3.54 19.57
CA ARG A 193 -15.21 2.47 18.59
C ARG A 193 -16.54 1.76 18.81
N GLU A 194 -16.92 1.51 20.05
CA GLU A 194 -18.21 0.91 20.39
C GLU A 194 -19.39 1.81 19.99
N ALA A 195 -19.26 3.12 20.15
CA ALA A 195 -20.30 4.09 19.77
C ALA A 195 -20.43 4.30 18.25
N GLU A 196 -19.40 3.97 17.47
CA GLU A 196 -19.34 4.11 16.01
C GLU A 196 -19.76 2.84 15.25
N ARG A 197 -20.01 1.73 15.96
CA ARG A 197 -20.55 0.48 15.41
C ARG A 197 -22.07 0.52 15.30
#